data_AF-A0A372GUV0-F1
#
_entry.id   AF-A0A372GUV0-F1
#
_cell.length_a   1.000
_cell.length_b   1.000
_cell.length_c   1.000
_cell.angle_alpha   90.00
_cell.angle_beta   90.00
_cell.angle_gamma   90.00
#
_symmetry.space_group_name_H-M   'P 1'
#
loop_
_entity.id
_entity.type
_entity.pdbx_description
1 polymer ?
#
loop_
_entity_poly.entity_id
_entity_poly.type
_entity_poly.pdbx_seq_one_letter_code
_entity_poly.pdbx_strand_id
1 'polypeptide(L)'
;MFEREEYLIRRKRLRELLSNGLILFLGNEESGINFEHNTYPYRQDSTFIYFFGLQIPGLQAVMDLEEDKEIVFGDNPSIDDIVFTGPLESLEEQAYKIGVTIVNPTNSLENYIGNAIAKGRQIHYLPPYRPEHILKLSELLDLSTPEVPKKVSTNLIKAVVQLRSIKSSAEIVEIERAVNTTVEMQFRAMEMAQVGMTEADLFGAVQNIAMANGNNTSFPSIVTINGQILHNHFRGNLLKAGDLVLCDCGAENYSGYAGDLTRTFPVNNTFSLKQREIYDIVYRSYQRAVGMLKPQELFREVHYAACKEIILGLTEVGLMKGDPDKAVEAGAHTLFFQCGLGHMMGLDVHDMENLGEQYVGYTDEIRQSKEFGFKSLRMGRALEEGMVLTIEPGIYFIPELIALRKSENKYVEYVNYDKLGEYNDFGGIRLEDDFLITQNGSRLLGAKLPTSSLEIENFRTSKTPL
;
A
#
# COMPACT_ATOMS: atom_id res chain seq x y z
N MET A 1 -17.29 9.30 -4.64
CA MET A 1 -17.95 8.24 -5.43
C MET A 1 -17.75 8.58 -6.90
N PHE A 2 -17.48 7.58 -7.74
CA PHE A 2 -17.34 7.80 -9.18
C PHE A 2 -18.68 7.98 -9.88
N GLU A 3 -18.62 8.41 -11.14
CA GLU A 3 -19.78 8.41 -12.03
C GLU A 3 -20.32 6.99 -12.23
N ARG A 4 -21.64 6.88 -12.39
CA ARG A 4 -22.38 5.61 -12.57
C ARG A 4 -21.73 4.66 -13.58
N GLU A 5 -21.26 5.21 -14.70
CA GLU A 5 -20.69 4.45 -15.81
C GLU A 5 -19.42 3.69 -15.43
N GLU A 6 -18.60 4.23 -14.53
CA GLU A 6 -17.37 3.59 -14.07
C GLU A 6 -17.68 2.24 -13.40
N TYR A 7 -18.70 2.20 -12.55
CA TYR A 7 -19.11 0.97 -11.86
C TYR A 7 -19.76 -0.04 -12.81
N LEU A 8 -20.57 0.42 -13.78
CA LEU A 8 -21.16 -0.43 -14.82
C LEU A 8 -20.08 -1.11 -15.66
N ILE A 9 -19.06 -0.36 -16.09
CA ILE A 9 -17.95 -0.90 -16.87
C ILE A 9 -17.16 -1.94 -16.06
N ARG A 10 -16.86 -1.67 -14.79
CA ARG A 10 -16.13 -2.61 -13.91
C ARG A 10 -16.87 -3.93 -13.76
N ARG A 11 -18.16 -3.89 -13.43
CA ARG A 11 -18.98 -5.11 -13.26
C ARG A 11 -19.20 -5.85 -14.58
N LYS A 12 -19.40 -5.13 -15.69
CA LYS A 12 -19.45 -5.73 -17.02
C LYS A 12 -18.17 -6.50 -17.36
N ARG A 13 -17.00 -5.88 -17.17
CA ARG A 13 -15.70 -6.53 -17.42
C ARG A 13 -15.47 -7.74 -16.51
N LEU A 14 -15.86 -7.66 -15.24
CA LEU A 14 -15.76 -8.79 -14.33
C LEU A 14 -16.58 -10.00 -14.83
N ARG A 15 -17.79 -9.74 -15.34
CA ARG A 15 -18.63 -10.76 -15.96
C ARG A 15 -18.04 -11.34 -17.25
N GLU A 16 -17.32 -10.53 -18.04
CA GLU A 16 -16.62 -11.04 -19.23
C GLU A 16 -15.46 -11.99 -18.84
N LEU A 17 -14.88 -11.83 -17.65
CA LEU A 17 -13.79 -12.66 -17.14
C LEU A 17 -14.26 -13.90 -16.35
N LEU A 18 -15.48 -13.90 -15.79
CA LEU A 18 -16.09 -15.05 -15.10
C LEU A 18 -17.44 -15.41 -15.71
N SER A 19 -17.57 -16.64 -16.20
CA SER A 19 -18.68 -17.04 -17.08
C SER A 19 -19.87 -17.75 -16.41
N ASN A 20 -19.79 -18.13 -15.13
CA ASN A 20 -20.87 -18.87 -14.44
C ASN A 20 -20.85 -18.65 -12.92
N GLY A 21 -21.91 -19.10 -12.23
CA GLY A 21 -22.04 -18.99 -10.79
C GLY A 21 -22.45 -17.60 -10.29
N LEU A 22 -22.26 -17.39 -8.98
CA LEU A 22 -22.55 -16.14 -8.28
C LEU A 22 -21.24 -15.60 -7.70
N ILE A 23 -20.99 -14.31 -7.86
CA ILE A 23 -19.91 -13.62 -7.17
C ILE A 23 -20.49 -12.96 -5.93
N LEU A 24 -20.02 -13.38 -4.75
CA LEU A 24 -20.42 -12.83 -3.46
C LEU A 24 -19.37 -11.82 -2.97
N PHE A 25 -19.80 -10.59 -2.76
CA PHE A 25 -19.01 -9.52 -2.15
C PHE A 25 -19.53 -9.22 -0.76
N LEU A 26 -18.64 -9.24 0.23
CA LEU A 26 -18.95 -8.85 1.60
C LEU A 26 -18.41 -7.45 1.86
N GLY A 27 -19.31 -6.53 2.20
CA GLY A 27 -18.91 -5.25 2.77
C GLY A 27 -18.43 -5.42 4.22
N ASN A 28 -17.65 -4.45 4.67
CA ASN A 28 -17.22 -4.36 6.05
C ASN A 28 -18.36 -3.87 6.95
N GLU A 29 -18.32 -4.32 8.19
CA GLU A 29 -19.14 -3.81 9.29
C GLU A 29 -18.35 -2.80 10.13
N GLU A 30 -19.08 -2.06 10.96
CA GLU A 30 -18.52 -1.32 12.07
C GLU A 30 -17.78 -2.26 13.04
N SER A 31 -16.75 -1.73 13.70
CA SER A 31 -15.98 -2.50 14.70
C SER A 31 -15.90 -1.71 16.00
N GLY A 32 -16.46 -2.26 17.07
CA GLY A 32 -16.49 -1.62 18.38
C GLY A 32 -15.12 -1.54 19.07
N ILE A 33 -14.85 -0.38 19.66
CA ILE A 33 -13.76 -0.07 20.58
C ILE A 33 -14.31 -0.25 22.01
N ASN A 34 -14.06 -1.43 22.58
CA ASN A 34 -14.53 -1.87 23.91
C ASN A 34 -16.05 -2.14 24.03
N PHE A 35 -16.92 -1.42 23.31
CA PHE A 35 -18.36 -1.71 23.21
C PHE A 35 -18.91 -1.41 21.82
N GLU A 36 -20.07 -1.98 21.50
CA GLU A 36 -20.63 -2.06 20.14
C GLU A 36 -20.75 -0.71 19.41
N HIS A 37 -21.29 0.32 20.07
CA HIS A 37 -21.58 1.61 19.41
C HIS A 37 -20.45 2.65 19.49
N ASN A 38 -19.30 2.34 20.07
CA ASN A 38 -18.13 3.20 20.03
C ASN A 38 -17.15 2.64 19.02
N THR A 39 -17.25 3.04 17.76
CA THR A 39 -16.61 2.31 16.67
C THR A 39 -15.23 2.87 16.31
N TYR A 40 -14.35 2.01 15.78
CA TYR A 40 -13.19 2.46 15.02
C TYR A 40 -13.67 3.21 13.77
N PRO A 41 -12.85 4.12 13.21
CA PRO A 41 -13.17 4.73 11.93
C PRO A 41 -13.53 3.68 10.88
N TYR A 42 -14.73 3.81 10.31
CA TYR A 42 -15.23 2.87 9.32
C TYR A 42 -14.48 3.01 8.00
N ARG A 43 -14.14 1.86 7.40
CA ARG A 43 -13.55 1.77 6.07
C ARG A 43 -14.09 0.53 5.37
N GLN A 44 -14.64 0.72 4.17
CA GLN A 44 -15.26 -0.33 3.37
C GLN A 44 -14.23 -1.34 2.84
N ASP A 45 -14.65 -2.55 2.46
CA ASP A 45 -13.81 -3.48 1.72
C ASP A 45 -13.42 -2.88 0.35
N SER A 46 -12.13 -2.96 0.00
CA SER A 46 -11.57 -2.35 -1.20
C SER A 46 -12.13 -2.94 -2.48
N THR A 47 -12.46 -4.23 -2.50
CA THR A 47 -13.08 -4.85 -3.69
C THR A 47 -14.57 -4.46 -3.77
N PHE A 48 -15.26 -4.40 -2.63
CA PHE A 48 -16.65 -3.95 -2.56
C PHE A 48 -16.78 -2.51 -3.08
N ILE A 49 -15.99 -1.57 -2.56
CA ILE A 49 -16.03 -0.17 -3.03
C ILE A 49 -15.61 -0.04 -4.50
N TYR A 50 -14.70 -0.90 -5.00
CA TYR A 50 -14.32 -0.89 -6.41
C TYR A 50 -15.50 -1.19 -7.34
N PHE A 51 -16.33 -2.19 -7.03
CA PHE A 51 -17.46 -2.60 -7.89
C PHE A 51 -18.78 -1.89 -7.56
N PHE A 52 -18.99 -1.49 -6.31
CA PHE A 52 -20.27 -0.97 -5.84
C PHE A 52 -20.19 0.45 -5.28
N GLY A 53 -19.03 0.99 -4.92
CA GLY A 53 -18.88 2.40 -4.51
C GLY A 53 -19.59 2.81 -3.21
N LEU A 54 -20.47 1.97 -2.64
CA LEU A 54 -21.23 2.24 -1.43
C LEU A 54 -20.37 2.01 -0.19
N GLN A 55 -20.29 3.03 0.65
CA GLN A 55 -19.55 3.01 1.91
C GLN A 55 -20.51 3.01 3.10
N ILE A 56 -21.45 2.06 3.09
CA ILE A 56 -22.38 1.83 4.20
C ILE A 56 -21.96 0.53 4.90
N PRO A 57 -21.82 0.53 6.24
CA PRO A 57 -21.52 -0.66 7.00
C PRO A 57 -22.54 -1.78 6.78
N GLY A 58 -22.05 -3.02 6.70
CA GLY A 58 -22.91 -4.21 6.72
C GLY A 58 -23.62 -4.53 5.40
N LEU A 59 -23.31 -3.83 4.29
CA LEU A 59 -23.82 -4.22 2.98
C LEU A 59 -23.20 -5.54 2.49
N GLN A 60 -23.94 -6.30 1.68
CA GLN A 60 -23.41 -7.35 0.82
C GLN A 60 -23.88 -7.12 -0.61
N ALA A 61 -23.19 -7.72 -1.57
CA ALA A 61 -23.63 -7.67 -2.95
C ALA A 61 -23.40 -9.00 -3.66
N VAL A 62 -24.28 -9.29 -4.61
CA VAL A 62 -24.16 -10.46 -5.49
C VAL A 62 -24.20 -10.01 -6.94
N MET A 63 -23.27 -10.55 -7.73
CA MET A 63 -23.40 -10.61 -9.18
C MET A 63 -23.75 -12.04 -9.57
N ASP A 64 -24.99 -12.26 -9.99
CA ASP A 64 -25.46 -13.52 -10.53
C ASP A 64 -25.17 -13.55 -12.03
N LEU A 65 -24.18 -14.37 -12.41
CA LEU A 65 -23.66 -14.41 -13.79
C LEU A 65 -24.55 -15.20 -14.75
N GLU A 66 -25.45 -16.05 -14.23
CA GLU A 66 -26.33 -16.88 -15.06
C GLU A 66 -27.72 -16.26 -15.24
N GLU A 67 -28.20 -15.52 -14.23
CA GLU A 67 -29.47 -14.79 -14.29
C GLU A 67 -29.31 -13.33 -14.73
N ASP A 68 -28.08 -12.86 -14.96
CA ASP A 68 -27.75 -11.48 -15.29
C ASP A 68 -28.36 -10.48 -14.29
N LYS A 69 -28.01 -10.67 -13.00
CA LYS A 69 -28.49 -9.80 -11.92
C LYS A 69 -27.33 -9.25 -11.11
N GLU A 70 -27.50 -7.99 -10.71
CA GLU A 70 -26.65 -7.30 -9.74
C GLU A 70 -27.56 -6.90 -8.59
N ILE A 71 -27.25 -7.35 -7.38
CA ILE A 71 -28.12 -7.20 -6.22
C ILE A 71 -27.28 -6.67 -5.06
N VAL A 72 -27.76 -5.60 -4.41
CA VAL A 72 -27.25 -5.16 -3.11
C VAL A 72 -28.18 -5.68 -2.02
N PHE A 73 -27.61 -6.24 -0.97
CA PHE A 73 -28.32 -6.68 0.23
C PHE A 73 -27.99 -5.73 1.37
N GLY A 74 -29.03 -5.18 2.00
CA GLY A 74 -28.92 -4.22 3.07
C GLY A 74 -30.29 -3.69 3.47
N ASP A 75 -30.37 -3.12 4.67
CA ASP A 75 -31.61 -2.56 5.20
C ASP A 75 -31.50 -1.03 5.24
N ASN A 76 -32.61 -0.35 4.93
CA ASN A 76 -32.71 1.09 5.14
C ASN A 76 -32.72 1.40 6.65
N PRO A 77 -32.16 2.55 7.08
CA PRO A 77 -32.21 2.99 8.47
C PRO A 77 -33.64 2.96 9.02
N SER A 78 -33.80 2.39 10.22
CA SER A 78 -35.07 2.43 10.94
C SER A 78 -35.38 3.85 11.44
N ILE A 79 -36.61 4.08 11.95
CA ILE A 79 -36.93 5.36 12.59
C ILE A 79 -36.02 5.62 13.80
N ASP A 80 -35.70 4.57 14.57
CA ASP A 80 -34.78 4.71 15.69
C ASP A 80 -33.39 5.13 15.19
N ASP A 81 -32.88 4.52 14.12
CA ASP A 81 -31.60 4.92 13.51
C ASP A 81 -31.62 6.38 13.03
N ILE A 82 -32.71 6.80 12.38
CA ILE A 82 -32.89 8.17 11.87
C ILE A 82 -32.91 9.19 13.03
N VAL A 83 -33.42 8.83 14.21
CA VAL A 83 -33.35 9.68 15.40
C VAL A 83 -31.90 9.98 15.80
N PHE A 84 -30.98 9.04 15.61
CA PHE A 84 -29.56 9.21 15.96
C PHE A 84 -28.68 9.71 14.80
N THR A 85 -28.98 9.33 13.57
CA THR A 85 -28.16 9.59 12.38
C THR A 85 -28.68 10.74 11.51
N GLY A 86 -29.95 11.13 11.67
CA GLY A 86 -30.67 12.03 10.78
C GLY A 86 -31.28 11.32 9.56
N PRO A 87 -32.05 12.04 8.72
CA PRO A 87 -32.58 11.46 7.49
C PRO A 87 -31.44 11.16 6.51
N LEU A 88 -31.40 9.93 6.00
CA LEU A 88 -30.44 9.47 5.01
C LEU A 88 -31.15 9.15 3.69
N GLU A 89 -30.42 9.30 2.59
CA GLU A 89 -30.87 8.83 1.27
C GLU A 89 -31.09 7.32 1.31
N SER A 90 -32.15 6.82 0.65
CA SER A 90 -32.45 5.39 0.72
C SER A 90 -31.39 4.55 0.02
N LEU A 91 -31.24 3.30 0.45
CA LEU A 91 -30.31 2.36 -0.17
C LEU A 91 -30.65 2.12 -1.65
N GLU A 92 -31.93 2.16 -2.03
CA GLU A 92 -32.38 2.06 -3.42
C GLU A 92 -31.91 3.26 -4.26
N GLU A 93 -32.02 4.47 -3.73
CA GLU A 93 -31.56 5.69 -4.40
C GLU A 93 -30.03 5.69 -4.56
N GLN A 94 -29.30 5.27 -3.53
CA GLN A 94 -27.84 5.12 -3.56
C GLN A 94 -27.40 4.02 -4.52
N ALA A 95 -28.05 2.85 -4.51
CA ALA A 95 -27.80 1.75 -5.43
C ALA A 95 -28.05 2.17 -6.89
N TYR A 96 -29.08 2.98 -7.14
CA TYR A 96 -29.38 3.49 -8.48
C TYR A 96 -28.24 4.35 -9.05
N LYS A 97 -27.56 5.15 -8.21
CA LYS A 97 -26.41 5.99 -8.62
C LYS A 97 -25.22 5.17 -9.11
N ILE A 98 -25.06 3.94 -8.62
CA ILE A 98 -23.99 3.01 -9.04
C ILE A 98 -24.47 2.01 -10.12
N GLY A 99 -25.71 2.19 -10.60
CA GLY A 99 -26.32 1.39 -11.65
C GLY A 99 -26.95 0.08 -11.21
N VAL A 100 -27.10 -0.17 -9.90
CA VAL A 100 -27.79 -1.35 -9.37
C VAL A 100 -29.27 -1.01 -9.13
N THR A 101 -30.18 -1.82 -9.67
CA THR A 101 -31.63 -1.60 -9.57
C THR A 101 -32.35 -2.57 -8.65
N ILE A 102 -31.64 -3.56 -8.11
CA ILE A 102 -32.22 -4.57 -7.21
C ILE A 102 -31.55 -4.41 -5.85
N VAL A 103 -32.35 -4.03 -4.86
CA VAL A 103 -31.96 -3.98 -3.46
C VAL A 103 -32.88 -4.92 -2.70
N ASN A 104 -32.31 -5.80 -1.89
CA ASN A 104 -33.04 -6.75 -1.06
C ASN A 104 -32.65 -6.58 0.41
N PRO A 105 -33.53 -6.95 1.36
CA PRO A 105 -33.20 -6.95 2.79
C PRO A 105 -32.04 -7.89 3.11
N THR A 106 -31.24 -7.56 4.13
CA THR A 106 -30.05 -8.32 4.53
C THR A 106 -30.38 -9.80 4.80
N ASN A 107 -31.49 -10.05 5.49
CA ASN A 107 -31.95 -11.39 5.88
C ASN A 107 -32.36 -12.30 4.70
N SER A 108 -32.48 -11.76 3.49
CA SER A 108 -32.80 -12.54 2.29
C SER A 108 -31.58 -13.16 1.61
N LEU A 109 -30.36 -12.72 1.97
CA LEU A 109 -29.11 -13.20 1.38
C LEU A 109 -28.92 -14.71 1.59
N GLU A 110 -29.15 -15.20 2.80
CA GLU A 110 -28.99 -16.62 3.15
C GLU A 110 -29.85 -17.51 2.25
N ASN A 111 -31.13 -17.17 2.10
CA ASN A 111 -32.04 -17.89 1.21
C ASN A 111 -31.60 -17.80 -0.27
N TYR A 112 -31.09 -16.64 -0.71
CA TYR A 112 -30.62 -16.46 -2.07
C TYR A 112 -29.41 -17.36 -2.39
N ILE A 113 -28.41 -17.36 -1.50
CA ILE A 113 -27.21 -18.20 -1.62
C ILE A 113 -27.56 -19.68 -1.48
N GLY A 114 -28.38 -20.06 -0.50
CA GLY A 114 -28.84 -21.45 -0.31
C GLY A 114 -29.57 -22.00 -1.53
N ASN A 115 -30.42 -21.21 -2.18
CA ASN A 115 -31.09 -21.60 -3.43
C ASN A 115 -30.09 -21.82 -4.59
N ALA A 116 -29.04 -21.01 -4.67
CA ALA A 116 -28.00 -21.19 -5.68
C ALA A 116 -27.20 -22.47 -5.43
N ILE A 117 -26.82 -22.74 -4.18
CA ILE A 117 -26.13 -23.97 -3.77
C ILE A 117 -27.00 -25.20 -4.06
N ALA A 118 -28.29 -25.16 -3.75
CA ALA A 118 -29.24 -26.25 -4.02
C ALA A 118 -29.39 -26.55 -5.52
N LYS A 119 -29.21 -25.54 -6.39
CA LYS A 119 -29.17 -25.68 -7.85
C LYS A 119 -27.79 -26.15 -8.37
N GLY A 120 -26.82 -26.40 -7.49
CA GLY A 120 -25.45 -26.80 -7.85
C GLY A 120 -24.60 -25.68 -8.44
N ARG A 121 -24.98 -24.42 -8.21
CA ARG A 121 -24.29 -23.25 -8.77
C ARG A 121 -23.06 -22.91 -7.92
N GLN A 122 -21.98 -22.52 -8.58
CA GLN A 122 -20.74 -22.15 -7.89
C GLN A 122 -20.89 -20.79 -7.20
N ILE A 123 -20.43 -20.68 -5.95
CA ILE A 123 -20.30 -19.40 -5.24
C ILE A 123 -18.83 -18.99 -5.24
N HIS A 124 -18.54 -17.87 -5.88
CA HIS A 124 -17.21 -17.27 -5.97
C HIS A 124 -17.07 -16.20 -4.88
N TYR A 125 -16.03 -16.31 -4.07
CA TYR A 125 -15.64 -15.29 -3.08
C TYR A 125 -14.12 -15.18 -3.00
N LEU A 126 -13.66 -14.00 -2.58
CA LEU A 126 -12.24 -13.67 -2.39
C LEU A 126 -11.75 -14.11 -1.00
N PRO A 127 -10.43 -14.20 -0.78
CA PRO A 127 -9.88 -14.48 0.54
C PRO A 127 -10.35 -13.48 1.60
N PRO A 128 -11.05 -13.93 2.66
CA PRO A 128 -11.47 -13.03 3.73
C PRO A 128 -10.27 -12.69 4.61
N TYR A 129 -10.16 -11.42 5.01
CA TYR A 129 -9.12 -10.93 5.93
C TYR A 129 -9.70 -10.57 7.32
N ARG A 130 -11.02 -10.48 7.44
CA ARG A 130 -11.74 -10.19 8.69
C ARG A 130 -12.38 -11.46 9.26
N PRO A 131 -12.30 -11.71 10.58
CA PRO A 131 -13.00 -12.83 11.22
C PRO A 131 -14.50 -12.83 10.96
N GLU A 132 -15.16 -11.67 10.92
CA GLU A 132 -16.60 -11.54 10.69
C GLU A 132 -16.97 -12.04 9.28
N HIS A 133 -16.12 -11.79 8.28
CA HIS A 133 -16.31 -12.32 6.94
C HIS A 133 -16.14 -13.84 6.91
N ILE A 134 -15.17 -14.39 7.65
CA ILE A 134 -15.00 -15.84 7.78
C ILE A 134 -16.25 -16.49 8.38
N LEU A 135 -16.81 -15.90 9.44
CA LEU A 135 -18.01 -16.40 10.11
C LEU A 135 -19.24 -16.33 9.18
N LYS A 136 -19.46 -15.21 8.49
CA LYS A 136 -20.55 -15.09 7.51
C LYS A 136 -20.43 -16.10 6.36
N LEU A 137 -19.24 -16.27 5.80
CA LEU A 137 -19.01 -17.26 4.74
C LEU A 137 -19.18 -18.69 5.25
N SER A 138 -18.77 -18.96 6.49
CA SER A 138 -18.95 -20.26 7.14
C SER A 138 -20.43 -20.61 7.24
N GLU A 139 -21.28 -19.67 7.67
CA GLU A 139 -22.73 -19.83 7.78
C GLU A 139 -23.41 -19.93 6.40
N LEU A 140 -23.16 -18.97 5.51
CA LEU A 140 -23.80 -18.90 4.18
C LEU A 140 -23.49 -20.10 3.28
N LEU A 141 -22.31 -20.72 3.45
CA LEU A 141 -21.81 -21.78 2.56
C LEU A 141 -21.78 -23.17 3.23
N ASP A 142 -22.23 -23.28 4.49
CA ASP A 142 -22.13 -24.50 5.30
C ASP A 142 -20.70 -25.08 5.32
N LEU A 143 -19.73 -24.22 5.62
CA LEU A 143 -18.30 -24.55 5.68
C LEU A 143 -17.80 -24.39 7.11
N SER A 144 -16.86 -25.24 7.54
CA SER A 144 -16.13 -24.94 8.78
C SER A 144 -15.24 -23.70 8.60
N THR A 145 -15.02 -22.92 9.66
CA THR A 145 -14.17 -21.71 9.60
C THR A 145 -12.76 -21.96 9.04
N PRO A 146 -12.08 -23.12 9.27
CA PRO A 146 -10.77 -23.40 8.64
C PRO A 146 -10.85 -23.83 7.17
N GLU A 147 -12.04 -24.15 6.64
CA GLU A 147 -12.26 -24.47 5.22
C GLU A 147 -12.50 -23.23 4.36
N VAL A 148 -13.12 -22.18 4.91
CA VAL A 148 -13.42 -20.93 4.19
C VAL A 148 -12.20 -20.38 3.43
N PRO A 149 -11.03 -20.13 4.04
CA PRO A 149 -9.88 -19.59 3.30
C PRO A 149 -9.29 -20.59 2.28
N LYS A 150 -9.67 -21.87 2.32
CA LYS A 150 -9.20 -22.91 1.38
C LYS A 150 -10.11 -23.09 0.16
N LYS A 151 -11.34 -22.57 0.21
CA LYS A 151 -12.34 -22.71 -0.87
C LYS A 151 -12.59 -21.39 -1.62
N VAL A 152 -11.67 -20.44 -1.50
CA VAL A 152 -11.68 -19.16 -2.26
C VAL A 152 -11.59 -19.42 -3.76
N SER A 153 -12.16 -18.52 -4.57
CA SER A 153 -12.13 -18.67 -6.03
C SER A 153 -10.87 -18.07 -6.65
N THR A 154 -9.94 -18.93 -7.09
CA THR A 154 -8.73 -18.50 -7.82
C THR A 154 -9.06 -17.74 -9.11
N ASN A 155 -10.12 -18.13 -9.82
CA ASN A 155 -10.55 -17.42 -11.03
C ASN A 155 -11.03 -15.99 -10.71
N LEU A 156 -11.78 -15.83 -9.62
CA LEU A 156 -12.19 -14.51 -9.16
C LEU A 156 -10.99 -13.67 -8.73
N ILE A 157 -10.03 -14.25 -7.99
CA ILE A 157 -8.78 -13.58 -7.62
C ILE A 157 -8.06 -13.04 -8.87
N LYS A 158 -7.80 -13.91 -9.86
CA LYS A 158 -7.11 -13.51 -11.10
C LYS A 158 -7.86 -12.40 -11.85
N ALA A 159 -9.19 -12.49 -11.95
CA ALA A 159 -10.00 -11.47 -12.62
C ALA A 159 -10.00 -10.13 -11.88
N VAL A 160 -10.18 -10.13 -10.56
CA VAL A 160 -10.13 -8.90 -9.74
C VAL A 160 -8.76 -8.26 -9.81
N VAL A 161 -7.69 -9.05 -9.72
CA VAL A 161 -6.32 -8.55 -9.87
C VAL A 161 -6.12 -7.92 -11.24
N GLN A 162 -6.57 -8.57 -12.32
CA GLN A 162 -6.46 -8.03 -13.67
C GLN A 162 -7.16 -6.67 -13.81
N LEU A 163 -8.37 -6.52 -13.26
CA LEU A 163 -9.14 -5.28 -13.36
C LEU A 163 -8.56 -4.16 -12.50
N ARG A 164 -8.28 -4.44 -11.23
CA ARG A 164 -7.75 -3.45 -10.29
C ARG A 164 -6.30 -3.09 -10.59
N SER A 165 -5.52 -3.93 -11.27
CA SER A 165 -4.12 -3.63 -11.60
C SER A 165 -3.97 -2.41 -12.52
N ILE A 166 -4.92 -2.21 -13.45
CA ILE A 166 -4.86 -1.18 -14.48
C ILE A 166 -5.86 -0.07 -14.12
N LYS A 167 -5.34 1.09 -13.72
CA LYS A 167 -6.17 2.16 -13.17
C LYS A 167 -6.88 2.90 -14.29
N SER A 168 -8.19 3.12 -14.14
CA SER A 168 -8.94 3.98 -15.05
C SER A 168 -8.50 5.44 -14.91
N SER A 169 -8.85 6.28 -15.89
CA SER A 169 -8.58 7.72 -15.80
C SER A 169 -9.24 8.37 -14.57
N ALA A 170 -10.41 7.87 -14.14
CA ALA A 170 -11.10 8.35 -12.96
C ALA A 170 -10.33 7.97 -11.67
N GLU A 171 -9.79 6.75 -11.62
CA GLU A 171 -8.96 6.29 -10.49
C GLU A 171 -7.67 7.10 -10.38
N ILE A 172 -7.00 7.35 -11.50
CA ILE A 172 -5.75 8.13 -11.52
C ILE A 172 -5.96 9.53 -10.93
N VAL A 173 -7.11 10.19 -11.21
CA VAL A 173 -7.44 11.49 -10.64
C VAL A 173 -7.58 11.43 -9.12
N GLU A 174 -8.24 10.39 -8.58
CA GLU A 174 -8.40 10.23 -7.14
C GLU A 174 -7.09 9.87 -6.45
N ILE A 175 -6.29 8.96 -7.04
CA ILE A 175 -4.94 8.64 -6.55
C ILE A 175 -4.09 9.92 -6.52
N GLU A 176 -4.10 10.71 -7.59
CA GLU A 176 -3.32 11.95 -7.67
C GLU A 176 -3.75 12.98 -6.61
N ARG A 177 -5.03 13.01 -6.21
CA ARG A 177 -5.48 13.80 -5.05
C ARG A 177 -4.92 13.27 -3.73
N ALA A 178 -4.96 11.96 -3.50
CA ALA A 178 -4.43 11.35 -2.28
C ALA A 178 -2.90 11.56 -2.16
N VAL A 179 -2.16 11.39 -3.26
CA VAL A 179 -0.72 11.67 -3.32
C VAL A 179 -0.45 13.14 -3.04
N ASN A 180 -1.23 14.08 -3.62
CA ASN A 180 -1.04 15.51 -3.33
C ASN A 180 -1.29 15.88 -1.86
N THR A 181 -2.31 15.30 -1.20
CA THR A 181 -2.47 15.45 0.26
C THR A 181 -1.26 14.89 1.01
N THR A 182 -0.70 13.78 0.54
CA THR A 182 0.51 13.17 1.11
C THR A 182 1.75 14.05 0.89
N VAL A 183 1.84 14.77 -0.23
CA VAL A 183 2.89 15.78 -0.48
C VAL A 183 2.81 16.90 0.55
N GLU A 184 1.61 17.38 0.88
CA GLU A 184 1.41 18.38 1.94
C GLU A 184 1.85 17.86 3.31
N MET A 185 1.54 16.59 3.61
CA MET A 185 2.02 15.90 4.83
C MET A 185 3.55 15.89 4.91
N GLN A 186 4.23 15.53 3.83
CA GLN A 186 5.69 15.50 3.76
C GLN A 186 6.32 16.88 3.94
N PHE A 187 5.76 17.90 3.27
CA PHE A 187 6.20 19.28 3.48
C PHE A 187 6.03 19.72 4.93
N ARG A 188 4.91 19.38 5.56
CA ARG A 188 4.67 19.73 6.98
C ARG A 188 5.70 19.11 7.91
N ALA A 189 6.03 17.83 7.72
CA ALA A 189 7.07 17.15 8.51
C ALA A 189 8.43 17.85 8.35
N MET A 190 8.82 18.16 7.10
CA MET A 190 10.06 18.86 6.82
C MET A 190 10.09 20.30 7.38
N GLU A 191 8.98 21.03 7.32
CA GLU A 191 8.91 22.40 7.87
C GLU A 191 9.03 22.44 9.38
N MET A 192 8.48 21.44 10.08
CA MET A 192 8.40 21.46 11.54
C MET A 192 9.63 20.92 12.25
N ALA A 193 10.27 19.89 11.70
CA ALA A 193 11.28 19.14 12.44
C ALA A 193 12.43 20.05 12.91
N GLN A 194 12.64 20.09 14.23
CA GLN A 194 13.69 20.85 14.88
C GLN A 194 14.11 20.15 16.18
N VAL A 195 15.31 20.49 16.66
CA VAL A 195 15.84 19.97 17.93
C VAL A 195 14.91 20.31 19.08
N GLY A 196 14.64 19.32 19.94
CA GLY A 196 13.79 19.48 21.11
C GLY A 196 12.32 19.11 20.90
N MET A 197 11.89 18.88 19.66
CA MET A 197 10.60 18.25 19.37
C MET A 197 10.67 16.74 19.61
N THR A 198 9.51 16.10 19.68
CA THR A 198 9.36 14.65 19.69
C THR A 198 8.88 14.15 18.33
N GLU A 199 9.10 12.86 18.05
CA GLU A 199 8.49 12.18 16.89
C GLU A 199 6.96 12.31 16.90
N ALA A 200 6.34 12.34 18.09
CA ALA A 200 4.90 12.52 18.26
C ALA A 200 4.41 13.90 17.80
N ASP A 201 5.18 14.97 18.02
CA ASP A 201 4.81 16.32 17.56
C ASP A 201 4.71 16.38 16.03
N LEU A 202 5.65 15.73 15.33
CA LEU A 202 5.64 15.63 13.88
C LEU A 202 4.50 14.74 13.39
N PHE A 203 4.32 13.58 14.02
CA PHE A 203 3.23 12.67 13.68
C PHE A 203 1.86 13.33 13.79
N GLY A 204 1.57 14.03 14.89
CA GLY A 204 0.28 14.71 15.06
C GLY A 204 0.02 15.76 13.98
N ALA A 205 1.04 16.51 13.58
CA ALA A 205 0.91 17.52 12.54
C ALA A 205 0.70 16.93 11.14
N VAL A 206 1.40 15.83 10.82
CA VAL A 206 1.20 15.06 9.58
C VAL A 206 -0.21 14.45 9.54
N GLN A 207 -0.64 13.81 10.63
CA GLN A 207 -1.95 13.19 10.74
C GLN A 207 -3.09 14.20 10.53
N ASN A 208 -2.94 15.40 11.08
CA ASN A 208 -3.95 16.46 10.93
C ASN A 208 -4.23 16.82 9.46
N ILE A 209 -3.23 16.79 8.59
CA ILE A 209 -3.41 17.10 7.16
C ILE A 209 -4.24 16.01 6.48
N ALA A 210 -3.94 14.73 6.75
CA ALA A 210 -4.71 13.61 6.21
C ALA A 210 -6.18 13.65 6.68
N MET A 211 -6.39 13.89 7.99
CA MET A 211 -7.74 14.00 8.57
C MET A 211 -8.55 15.16 8.01
N ALA A 212 -7.91 16.28 7.67
CA ALA A 212 -8.59 17.46 7.14
C ALA A 212 -8.99 17.32 5.65
N ASN A 213 -8.38 16.39 4.91
CA ASN A 213 -8.49 16.31 3.45
C ASN A 213 -9.02 14.97 2.92
N GLY A 214 -9.48 14.06 3.78
CA GLY A 214 -9.91 12.75 3.31
C GLY A 214 -10.39 11.81 4.41
N ASN A 215 -10.17 10.52 4.16
CA ASN A 215 -10.51 9.41 5.04
C ASN A 215 -9.31 9.01 5.92
N ASN A 216 -8.65 10.00 6.52
CA ASN A 216 -7.47 9.80 7.36
C ASN A 216 -6.25 9.25 6.58
N THR A 217 -5.32 8.56 7.26
CA THR A 217 -4.11 8.00 6.63
C THR A 217 -4.36 6.62 6.02
N SER A 218 -3.74 6.33 4.87
CA SER A 218 -3.81 5.03 4.17
C SER A 218 -3.15 3.88 4.93
N PHE A 219 -2.22 4.21 5.84
CA PHE A 219 -1.60 3.29 6.80
C PHE A 219 -1.12 4.08 8.02
N PRO A 220 -0.81 3.43 9.15
CA PRO A 220 -0.23 4.11 10.31
C PRO A 220 1.12 4.73 9.95
N SER A 221 1.17 6.05 9.73
CA SER A 221 2.38 6.74 9.27
C SER A 221 3.59 6.42 10.14
N ILE A 222 4.78 6.31 9.59
CA ILE A 222 6.02 6.07 10.31
C ILE A 222 6.80 7.38 10.33
N VAL A 223 6.97 7.96 11.52
CA VAL A 223 7.69 9.22 11.71
C VAL A 223 8.70 8.97 12.81
N THR A 224 9.96 8.77 12.43
CA THR A 224 10.96 8.29 13.39
C THR A 224 12.37 8.76 13.11
N ILE A 225 13.17 8.87 14.18
CA ILE A 225 14.63 9.00 14.09
C ILE A 225 15.35 7.66 13.99
N ASN A 226 14.67 6.55 14.28
CA ASN A 226 15.20 5.19 14.17
C ASN A 226 14.86 4.58 12.81
N GLY A 227 15.33 5.22 11.73
CA GLY A 227 14.99 4.85 10.35
C GLY A 227 15.36 3.42 9.93
N GLN A 228 16.21 2.73 10.69
CA GLN A 228 16.55 1.31 10.49
C GLN A 228 15.41 0.33 10.86
N ILE A 229 14.38 0.81 11.57
CA ILE A 229 13.21 0.01 11.95
C ILE A 229 12.09 0.30 10.94
N LEU A 230 11.88 -0.62 9.99
CA LEU A 230 11.03 -0.38 8.82
C LEU A 230 9.59 0.06 9.14
N HIS A 231 8.94 -0.58 10.12
CA HIS A 231 7.58 -0.24 10.59
C HIS A 231 7.60 0.21 12.05
N ASN A 232 8.30 1.32 12.33
CA ASN A 232 8.36 1.86 13.69
C ASN A 232 7.17 2.76 14.01
N HIS A 233 6.34 2.34 14.96
CA HIS A 233 5.21 3.13 15.45
C HIS A 233 5.44 3.76 16.82
N PHE A 234 6.60 3.54 17.45
CA PHE A 234 6.98 4.27 18.65
C PHE A 234 7.33 5.71 18.30
N ARG A 235 6.81 6.68 19.08
CA ARG A 235 6.96 8.12 18.80
C ARG A 235 7.42 8.96 19.98
N GLY A 236 8.00 8.30 20.99
CA GLY A 236 8.42 8.96 22.23
C GLY A 236 9.83 9.55 22.15
N ASN A 237 10.57 9.40 21.04
CA ASN A 237 11.94 9.89 20.98
C ASN A 237 11.99 11.41 20.80
N LEU A 238 12.97 12.02 21.46
CA LEU A 238 13.32 13.43 21.30
C LEU A 238 14.25 13.58 20.09
N LEU A 239 13.92 14.48 19.18
CA LEU A 239 14.77 14.88 18.06
C LEU A 239 15.97 15.66 18.57
N LYS A 240 17.17 15.20 18.23
CA LYS A 240 18.45 15.80 18.62
C LYS A 240 19.22 16.29 17.40
N ALA A 241 20.18 17.18 17.66
CA ALA A 241 21.07 17.65 16.61
C ALA A 241 21.89 16.48 16.06
N GLY A 242 21.91 16.34 14.73
CA GLY A 242 22.59 15.25 14.05
C GLY A 242 21.73 14.01 13.77
N ASP A 243 20.50 13.93 14.27
CA ASP A 243 19.58 12.86 13.89
C ASP A 243 19.07 13.06 12.45
N LEU A 244 18.67 11.97 11.80
CA LEU A 244 17.79 11.98 10.63
C LEU A 244 16.37 11.68 11.08
N VAL A 245 15.37 12.24 10.42
CA VAL A 245 13.97 11.85 10.52
C VAL A 245 13.58 11.17 9.23
N LEU A 246 13.07 9.94 9.34
CA LEU A 246 12.37 9.25 8.26
C LEU A 246 10.87 9.45 8.50
N CYS A 247 10.23 10.15 7.57
CA CYS A 247 8.79 10.36 7.52
C CYS A 247 8.24 9.59 6.33
N ASP A 248 7.58 8.48 6.62
CA ASP A 248 6.85 7.63 5.70
C ASP A 248 5.36 7.75 6.04
N CYS A 249 4.57 8.27 5.11
CA CYS A 249 3.17 8.55 5.36
C CYS A 249 2.36 8.56 4.07
N GLY A 250 1.06 8.38 4.22
CA GLY A 250 0.11 8.32 3.13
C GLY A 250 -1.27 8.76 3.56
N ALA A 251 -1.96 9.55 2.74
CA ALA A 251 -3.36 9.89 2.92
C ALA A 251 -4.26 8.88 2.19
N GLU A 252 -5.42 8.56 2.77
CA GLU A 252 -6.53 7.91 2.06
C GLU A 252 -7.59 8.98 1.78
N ASN A 253 -8.06 9.11 0.55
CA ASN A 253 -9.14 10.05 0.24
C ASN A 253 -10.54 9.44 0.49
N TYR A 254 -11.61 10.24 0.37
CA TYR A 254 -12.99 9.75 0.56
C TYR A 254 -13.45 8.70 -0.45
N SER A 255 -12.75 8.56 -1.58
CA SER A 255 -13.00 7.50 -2.56
C SER A 255 -12.24 6.21 -2.23
N GLY A 256 -11.45 6.18 -1.16
CA GLY A 256 -10.68 5.04 -0.66
C GLY A 256 -9.30 4.87 -1.30
N TYR A 257 -8.82 5.82 -2.12
CA TYR A 257 -7.52 5.70 -2.78
C TYR A 257 -6.40 6.26 -1.91
N ALA A 258 -5.26 5.56 -1.91
CA ALA A 258 -4.08 5.87 -1.13
C ALA A 258 -3.08 6.76 -1.90
N GLY A 259 -2.33 7.55 -1.13
CA GLY A 259 -0.96 7.94 -1.48
C GLY A 259 0.03 7.23 -0.55
N ASP A 260 1.30 7.19 -0.95
CA ASP A 260 2.38 6.57 -0.18
C ASP A 260 3.73 7.22 -0.50
N LEU A 261 4.25 8.02 0.42
CA LEU A 261 5.49 8.75 0.20
C LEU A 261 6.39 8.65 1.42
N THR A 262 7.69 8.49 1.17
CA THR A 262 8.73 8.57 2.19
C THR A 262 9.75 9.66 1.86
N ARG A 263 10.06 10.52 2.84
CA ARG A 263 11.24 11.39 2.82
C ARG A 263 12.05 11.19 4.09
N THR A 264 13.37 11.11 3.92
CA THR A 264 14.32 11.18 5.02
C THR A 264 15.05 12.51 4.97
N PHE A 265 15.14 13.22 6.09
CA PHE A 265 15.75 14.54 6.17
C PHE A 265 16.43 14.77 7.53
N PRO A 266 17.47 15.62 7.62
CA PRO A 266 18.13 15.90 8.88
C PRO A 266 17.20 16.66 9.84
N VAL A 267 17.31 16.40 11.14
CA VAL A 267 16.72 17.29 12.17
C VAL A 267 17.35 18.67 12.08
N ASN A 268 18.66 18.72 11.81
CA ASN A 268 19.35 19.95 11.42
C ASN A 268 18.81 20.47 10.08
N ASN A 269 19.11 21.71 9.71
CA ASN A 269 18.72 22.22 8.39
C ASN A 269 19.62 21.69 7.25
N THR A 270 20.73 21.02 7.59
CA THR A 270 21.72 20.48 6.64
C THR A 270 22.17 19.08 7.03
N PHE A 271 22.45 18.25 6.02
CA PHE A 271 23.03 16.93 6.20
C PHE A 271 24.49 17.06 6.64
N SER A 272 24.93 16.17 7.54
CA SER A 272 26.36 15.93 7.75
C SER A 272 26.98 15.25 6.52
N LEU A 273 28.30 15.26 6.41
CA LEU A 273 29.01 14.57 5.31
C LEU A 273 28.60 13.09 5.23
N LYS A 274 28.62 12.38 6.35
CA LYS A 274 28.25 10.96 6.43
C LYS A 274 26.79 10.73 6.02
N GLN A 275 25.87 11.59 6.45
CA GLN A 275 24.46 11.45 6.06
C GLN A 275 24.26 11.70 4.56
N ARG A 276 24.92 12.73 4.01
CA ARG A 276 24.86 13.05 2.59
C ARG A 276 25.41 11.92 1.73
N GLU A 277 26.56 11.36 2.10
CA GLU A 277 27.17 10.24 1.38
C GLU A 277 26.19 9.07 1.20
N ILE A 278 25.50 8.64 2.26
CA ILE A 278 24.52 7.57 2.17
C ILE A 278 23.24 8.01 1.46
N TYR A 279 22.75 9.23 1.72
CA TYR A 279 21.55 9.76 1.09
C TYR A 279 21.69 9.82 -0.44
N ASP A 280 22.83 10.32 -0.93
CA ASP A 280 23.08 10.45 -2.37
C ASP A 280 23.23 9.08 -3.05
N ILE A 281 23.63 8.02 -2.32
CA ILE A 281 23.58 6.63 -2.83
C ILE A 281 22.13 6.17 -3.00
N VAL A 282 21.28 6.39 -1.98
CA VAL A 282 19.83 6.06 -2.08
C VAL A 282 19.19 6.84 -3.23
N TYR A 283 19.52 8.12 -3.38
CA TYR A 283 19.01 8.94 -4.47
C TYR A 283 19.45 8.43 -5.86
N ARG A 284 20.71 8.01 -6.04
CA ARG A 284 21.16 7.38 -7.29
C ARG A 284 20.42 6.07 -7.58
N SER A 285 20.21 5.23 -6.56
CA SER A 285 19.43 4.00 -6.67
C SER A 285 17.99 4.28 -7.11
N TYR A 286 17.36 5.30 -6.52
CA TYR A 286 16.03 5.80 -6.90
C TYR A 286 16.02 6.27 -8.36
N GLN A 287 16.96 7.12 -8.77
CA GLN A 287 17.02 7.62 -10.15
C GLN A 287 17.20 6.48 -11.16
N ARG A 288 18.02 5.48 -10.81
CA ARG A 288 18.22 4.29 -11.64
C ARG A 288 16.93 3.49 -11.81
N ALA A 289 16.21 3.24 -10.71
CA ALA A 289 14.94 2.53 -10.74
C ALA A 289 13.90 3.29 -11.58
N VAL A 290 13.70 4.58 -11.30
CA VAL A 290 12.75 5.44 -12.00
C VAL A 290 13.04 5.49 -13.51
N GLY A 291 14.32 5.58 -13.90
CA GLY A 291 14.73 5.60 -15.31
C GLY A 291 14.47 4.30 -16.09
N MET A 292 14.14 3.20 -15.41
CA MET A 292 13.80 1.92 -16.03
C MET A 292 12.29 1.68 -16.14
N LEU A 293 11.45 2.49 -15.49
CA LEU A 293 10.01 2.27 -15.46
C LEU A 293 9.35 2.53 -16.81
N LYS A 294 8.92 1.45 -17.46
CA LYS A 294 8.18 1.46 -18.72
C LYS A 294 7.48 0.10 -18.92
N PRO A 295 6.48 0.01 -19.80
CA PRO A 295 5.85 -1.27 -20.12
C PRO A 295 6.86 -2.34 -20.57
N GLN A 296 6.56 -3.60 -20.26
CA GLN A 296 7.36 -4.80 -20.55
C GLN A 296 8.66 -4.96 -19.76
N GLU A 297 9.11 -3.95 -19.01
CA GLU A 297 10.23 -4.11 -18.09
C GLU A 297 9.80 -4.98 -16.91
N LEU A 298 10.56 -6.03 -16.60
CA LEU A 298 10.32 -6.85 -15.41
C LEU A 298 10.67 -6.04 -14.16
N PHE A 299 9.72 -5.83 -13.23
CA PHE A 299 9.99 -5.04 -12.02
C PHE A 299 11.11 -5.66 -11.16
N ARG A 300 11.29 -6.98 -11.23
CA ARG A 300 12.42 -7.67 -10.61
C ARG A 300 13.78 -7.15 -11.12
N GLU A 301 13.89 -6.87 -12.41
CA GLU A 301 15.14 -6.35 -13.01
C GLU A 301 15.36 -4.89 -12.62
N VAL A 302 14.29 -4.11 -12.44
CA VAL A 302 14.35 -2.76 -11.84
C VAL A 302 14.89 -2.84 -10.41
N HIS A 303 14.39 -3.78 -9.59
CA HIS A 303 14.91 -4.05 -8.24
C HIS A 303 16.39 -4.45 -8.26
N TYR A 304 16.81 -5.38 -9.12
CA TYR A 304 18.22 -5.76 -9.27
C TYR A 304 19.11 -4.56 -9.62
N ALA A 305 18.67 -3.70 -10.53
CA ALA A 305 19.41 -2.50 -10.90
C ALA A 305 19.53 -1.49 -9.75
N ALA A 306 18.46 -1.29 -8.97
CA ALA A 306 18.48 -0.44 -7.78
C ALA A 306 19.44 -0.98 -6.71
N CYS A 307 19.41 -2.29 -6.46
CA CYS A 307 20.33 -2.96 -5.53
C CYS A 307 21.79 -2.82 -5.99
N LYS A 308 22.06 -2.94 -7.29
CA LYS A 308 23.40 -2.77 -7.85
C LYS A 308 23.96 -1.36 -7.61
N GLU A 309 23.15 -0.33 -7.82
CA GLU A 309 23.55 1.07 -7.53
C GLU A 309 23.85 1.30 -6.05
N ILE A 310 23.09 0.66 -5.15
CA ILE A 310 23.39 0.69 -3.72
C ILE A 310 24.77 0.08 -3.44
N ILE A 311 25.08 -1.08 -4.00
CA ILE A 311 26.39 -1.72 -3.80
C ILE A 311 27.53 -0.89 -4.39
N LEU A 312 27.35 -0.32 -5.58
CA LEU A 312 28.33 0.58 -6.21
C LEU A 312 28.63 1.76 -5.29
N GLY A 313 27.60 2.44 -4.81
CA GLY A 313 27.76 3.57 -3.89
C GLY A 313 28.40 3.17 -2.56
N LEU A 314 27.96 2.05 -1.96
CA LEU A 314 28.55 1.55 -0.71
C LEU A 314 30.02 1.12 -0.89
N THR A 315 30.41 0.74 -2.12
CA THR A 315 31.81 0.45 -2.47
C THR A 315 32.65 1.72 -2.55
N GLU A 316 32.11 2.80 -3.12
CA GLU A 316 32.78 4.12 -3.19
C GLU A 316 33.10 4.66 -1.78
N VAL A 317 32.19 4.47 -0.82
CA VAL A 317 32.41 4.84 0.59
C VAL A 317 33.11 3.75 1.40
N GLY A 318 33.58 2.67 0.77
CA GLY A 318 34.41 1.61 1.38
C GLY A 318 33.70 0.68 2.38
N LEU A 319 32.35 0.68 2.39
CA LEU A 319 31.51 -0.21 3.20
C LEU A 319 31.29 -1.57 2.53
N MET A 320 31.31 -1.59 1.19
CA MET A 320 31.30 -2.81 0.38
C MET A 320 32.54 -2.88 -0.52
N LYS A 321 32.74 -4.04 -1.17
CA LYS A 321 33.86 -4.34 -2.07
C LYS A 321 33.48 -5.46 -3.03
N GLY A 322 34.34 -5.70 -4.03
CA GLY A 322 34.17 -6.79 -4.99
C GLY A 322 33.27 -6.40 -6.17
N ASP A 323 32.76 -7.41 -6.88
CA ASP A 323 31.91 -7.24 -8.04
C ASP A 323 30.44 -7.00 -7.63
N PRO A 324 29.80 -5.88 -8.03
CA PRO A 324 28.44 -5.57 -7.61
C PRO A 324 27.39 -6.57 -8.08
N ASP A 325 27.51 -7.10 -9.31
CA ASP A 325 26.52 -8.05 -9.84
C ASP A 325 26.56 -9.34 -9.02
N LYS A 326 27.75 -9.88 -8.78
CA LYS A 326 27.93 -11.08 -7.92
C LYS A 326 27.48 -10.85 -6.49
N ALA A 327 27.67 -9.64 -5.96
CA ALA A 327 27.22 -9.29 -4.62
C ALA A 327 25.68 -9.25 -4.51
N VAL A 328 24.98 -8.77 -5.55
CA VAL A 328 23.51 -8.83 -5.59
C VAL A 328 23.02 -10.27 -5.76
N GLU A 329 23.63 -11.05 -6.67
CA GLU A 329 23.32 -12.48 -6.86
C GLU A 329 23.50 -13.29 -5.57
N ALA A 330 24.55 -12.99 -4.79
CA ALA A 330 24.79 -13.61 -3.48
C ALA A 330 23.82 -13.11 -2.38
N GLY A 331 23.02 -12.07 -2.64
CA GLY A 331 22.12 -11.46 -1.67
C GLY A 331 22.81 -10.55 -0.64
N ALA A 332 24.03 -10.09 -0.91
CA ALA A 332 24.79 -9.25 0.04
C ALA A 332 24.15 -7.86 0.27
N HIS A 333 23.46 -7.32 -0.74
CA HIS A 333 22.70 -6.07 -0.60
C HIS A 333 21.65 -6.15 0.53
N THR A 334 21.13 -7.35 0.83
CA THR A 334 20.07 -7.54 1.86
C THR A 334 20.55 -7.23 3.27
N LEU A 335 21.84 -7.01 3.48
CA LEU A 335 22.37 -6.46 4.73
C LEU A 335 21.96 -4.99 4.94
N PHE A 336 21.73 -4.26 3.84
CA PHE A 336 21.44 -2.82 3.83
C PHE A 336 20.05 -2.50 3.25
N PHE A 337 19.54 -3.34 2.34
CA PHE A 337 18.27 -3.18 1.66
C PHE A 337 17.54 -4.53 1.58
N GLN A 338 16.81 -4.85 2.65
CA GLN A 338 16.12 -6.14 2.86
C GLN A 338 14.65 -6.14 2.46
N CYS A 339 14.09 -5.00 2.04
CA CYS A 339 12.71 -4.88 1.56
C CYS A 339 12.65 -4.91 0.03
N GLY A 340 11.44 -5.00 -0.53
CA GLY A 340 11.21 -4.84 -1.96
C GLY A 340 11.51 -3.41 -2.43
N LEU A 341 11.70 -3.22 -3.73
CA LEU A 341 11.87 -1.87 -4.32
C LEU A 341 10.58 -1.05 -4.32
N GLY A 342 9.43 -1.71 -4.24
CA GLY A 342 8.13 -1.07 -4.29
C GLY A 342 7.02 -2.08 -4.54
N HIS A 343 5.81 -1.56 -4.64
CA HIS A 343 4.59 -2.34 -4.79
C HIS A 343 3.52 -1.59 -5.55
N MET A 344 2.49 -2.31 -6.00
CA MET A 344 1.30 -1.67 -6.55
C MET A 344 0.59 -0.84 -5.48
N MET A 345 0.01 0.29 -5.90
CA MET A 345 -0.79 1.17 -5.04
C MET A 345 -2.13 1.51 -5.72
N GLY A 346 -3.19 1.63 -4.92
CA GLY A 346 -4.53 1.94 -5.41
C GLY A 346 -5.50 2.18 -4.26
N LEU A 347 -6.51 1.30 -4.14
CA LEU A 347 -7.45 1.33 -3.02
C LEU A 347 -6.82 0.81 -1.72
N ASP A 348 -5.78 -0.02 -1.81
CA ASP A 348 -4.94 -0.36 -0.68
C ASP A 348 -3.51 0.16 -0.94
N VAL A 349 -2.78 0.50 0.12
CA VAL A 349 -1.38 0.97 0.02
C VAL A 349 -0.49 -0.10 -0.63
N HIS A 350 -0.54 -1.33 -0.11
CA HIS A 350 -0.08 -2.51 -0.83
C HIS A 350 -1.27 -3.11 -1.59
N ASP A 351 -1.53 -2.60 -2.79
CA ASP A 351 -2.76 -2.88 -3.53
C ASP A 351 -2.95 -4.38 -3.77
N MET A 352 -4.10 -4.91 -3.32
CA MET A 352 -4.51 -6.32 -3.47
C MET A 352 -3.64 -7.37 -2.78
N GLU A 353 -2.73 -7.00 -1.86
CA GLU A 353 -1.84 -7.97 -1.19
C GLU A 353 -2.60 -9.13 -0.53
N ASN A 354 -3.79 -8.86 0.02
CA ASN A 354 -4.67 -9.85 0.64
C ASN A 354 -5.20 -10.93 -0.35
N LEU A 355 -5.17 -10.67 -1.66
CA LEU A 355 -5.52 -11.63 -2.69
C LEU A 355 -4.39 -12.63 -2.97
N GLY A 356 -3.18 -12.34 -2.47
CA GLY A 356 -1.97 -13.15 -2.58
C GLY A 356 -0.96 -12.58 -3.55
N GLU A 357 0.25 -12.29 -3.05
CA GLU A 357 1.34 -11.67 -3.83
C GLU A 357 1.67 -12.44 -5.12
N GLN A 358 1.58 -13.77 -5.10
CA GLN A 358 1.81 -14.61 -6.28
C GLN A 358 0.85 -14.29 -7.45
N TYR A 359 -0.36 -13.81 -7.17
CA TYR A 359 -1.32 -13.42 -8.21
C TYR A 359 -1.15 -11.96 -8.63
N VAL A 360 -0.76 -11.09 -7.69
CA VAL A 360 -0.66 -9.64 -7.89
C VAL A 360 0.66 -9.24 -8.56
N GLY A 361 1.77 -9.70 -8.01
CA GLY A 361 3.10 -9.25 -8.38
C GLY A 361 3.84 -10.19 -9.33
N TYR A 362 3.30 -11.37 -9.59
CA TYR A 362 4.03 -12.50 -10.17
C TYR A 362 3.18 -13.21 -11.22
N THR A 363 3.79 -14.17 -11.95
CA THR A 363 3.09 -14.98 -12.96
C THR A 363 3.26 -16.46 -12.65
N ASP A 364 2.60 -17.35 -13.40
CA ASP A 364 2.77 -18.79 -13.21
C ASP A 364 4.23 -19.23 -13.51
N GLU A 365 4.95 -18.48 -14.35
CA GLU A 365 6.36 -18.67 -14.72
C GLU A 365 7.33 -17.96 -13.76
N ILE A 366 7.00 -16.75 -13.31
CA ILE A 366 7.85 -15.95 -12.41
C ILE A 366 7.29 -16.10 -10.99
N ARG A 367 7.98 -16.90 -10.16
CA ARG A 367 7.58 -17.12 -8.76
C ARG A 367 8.34 -16.24 -7.80
N GLN A 368 7.66 -15.85 -6.73
CA GLN A 368 8.28 -15.14 -5.62
C GLN A 368 9.38 -15.99 -4.96
N SER A 369 10.52 -15.35 -4.67
CA SER A 369 11.60 -16.00 -3.92
C SER A 369 11.21 -16.20 -2.46
N LYS A 370 11.76 -17.22 -1.81
CA LYS A 370 11.62 -17.43 -0.35
C LYS A 370 12.84 -16.97 0.42
N GLU A 371 13.88 -16.51 -0.26
CA GLU A 371 15.12 -16.08 0.35
C GLU A 371 14.95 -14.74 1.07
N PHE A 372 15.75 -14.52 2.12
CA PHE A 372 15.74 -13.26 2.87
C PHE A 372 16.08 -12.09 1.92
N GLY A 373 15.39 -10.95 2.07
CA GLY A 373 15.44 -9.85 1.11
C GLY A 373 14.46 -10.06 -0.04
N PHE A 374 14.74 -11.01 -0.93
CA PHE A 374 13.93 -11.23 -2.13
C PHE A 374 12.50 -11.68 -1.86
N LYS A 375 12.21 -12.35 -0.74
CA LYS A 375 10.84 -12.67 -0.32
C LYS A 375 9.97 -11.43 -0.05
N SER A 376 10.60 -10.28 0.19
CA SER A 376 9.92 -9.01 0.44
C SER A 376 9.73 -8.19 -0.84
N LEU A 377 10.20 -8.67 -2.00
CA LEU A 377 9.88 -8.08 -3.28
C LEU A 377 8.44 -8.43 -3.65
N ARG A 378 7.56 -7.42 -3.64
CA ARG A 378 6.11 -7.60 -3.82
C ARG A 378 5.68 -7.74 -5.28
N MET A 379 6.55 -7.35 -6.21
CA MET A 379 6.33 -7.44 -7.65
C MET A 379 7.59 -7.94 -8.37
N GLY A 380 7.45 -8.95 -9.21
CA GLY A 380 8.51 -9.44 -10.10
C GLY A 380 8.11 -9.50 -11.57
N ARG A 381 6.82 -9.37 -11.90
CA ARG A 381 6.29 -9.41 -13.27
C ARG A 381 6.57 -8.14 -14.06
N ALA A 382 6.25 -8.19 -15.35
CA ALA A 382 6.39 -7.06 -16.25
C ALA A 382 5.44 -5.93 -15.88
N LEU A 383 5.92 -4.69 -16.01
CA LEU A 383 5.11 -3.49 -15.91
C LEU A 383 4.18 -3.36 -17.11
N GLU A 384 2.97 -2.87 -16.88
CA GLU A 384 1.95 -2.64 -17.91
C GLU A 384 1.45 -1.19 -17.82
N GLU A 385 1.04 -0.63 -18.96
CA GLU A 385 0.44 0.70 -19.01
C GLU A 385 -0.80 0.78 -18.10
N GLY A 386 -0.90 1.84 -17.32
CA GLY A 386 -1.98 2.06 -16.36
C GLY A 386 -1.74 1.48 -14.97
N MET A 387 -0.64 0.75 -14.74
CA MET A 387 -0.22 0.39 -13.38
C MET A 387 0.23 1.60 -12.58
N VAL A 388 -0.10 1.61 -11.29
CA VAL A 388 0.43 2.57 -10.31
C VAL A 388 1.25 1.80 -9.27
N LEU A 389 2.46 2.28 -8.98
CA LEU A 389 3.37 1.65 -8.02
C LEU A 389 4.32 2.63 -7.34
N THR A 390 4.82 2.24 -6.18
CA THR A 390 5.86 2.94 -5.41
C THR A 390 7.27 2.61 -5.93
N ILE A 391 8.22 3.51 -5.70
CA ILE A 391 9.66 3.27 -5.85
C ILE A 391 10.37 3.77 -4.61
N GLU A 392 10.80 2.85 -3.76
CA GLU A 392 11.17 3.12 -2.36
C GLU A 392 12.54 2.52 -1.93
N PRO A 393 13.64 2.74 -2.68
CA PRO A 393 14.94 2.24 -2.26
C PRO A 393 15.35 2.83 -0.90
N GLY A 394 16.09 2.05 -0.14
CA GLY A 394 16.63 2.49 1.14
C GLY A 394 17.94 1.82 1.51
N ILE A 395 18.65 2.44 2.46
CA ILE A 395 19.84 1.88 3.11
C ILE A 395 19.62 1.96 4.61
N TYR A 396 19.67 0.81 5.27
CA TYR A 396 19.42 0.67 6.70
C TYR A 396 20.63 0.01 7.37
N PHE A 397 21.14 0.62 8.43
CA PHE A 397 22.16 0.03 9.27
C PHE A 397 21.49 -0.59 10.48
N ILE A 398 21.15 -1.89 10.38
CA ILE A 398 20.48 -2.65 11.45
C ILE A 398 21.55 -3.38 12.28
N PRO A 399 21.87 -2.92 13.51
CA PRO A 399 22.99 -3.47 14.29
C PRO A 399 22.87 -4.97 14.53
N GLU A 400 21.66 -5.46 14.82
CA GLU A 400 21.38 -6.88 15.08
C GLU A 400 21.63 -7.75 13.84
N LEU A 401 21.22 -7.26 12.66
CA LEU A 401 21.43 -7.97 11.39
C LEU A 401 22.92 -7.98 11.01
N ILE A 402 23.61 -6.86 11.19
CA ILE A 402 25.07 -6.75 10.95
C ILE A 402 25.82 -7.71 11.87
N ALA A 403 25.52 -7.73 13.17
CA ALA A 403 26.15 -8.64 14.12
C ALA A 403 25.89 -10.11 13.78
N LEU A 404 24.65 -10.46 13.43
CA LEU A 404 24.27 -11.81 13.02
C LEU A 404 25.07 -12.25 11.78
N ARG A 405 25.05 -11.46 10.70
CA ARG A 405 25.73 -11.81 9.44
C ARG A 405 27.25 -11.86 9.59
N LYS A 406 27.84 -11.00 10.44
CA LYS A 406 29.26 -11.08 10.83
C LYS A 406 29.56 -12.40 11.53
N SER A 407 28.74 -12.81 12.50
CA SER A 407 28.93 -14.07 13.24
C SER A 407 28.80 -15.32 12.37
N GLU A 408 27.96 -15.27 11.33
CA GLU A 408 27.76 -16.34 10.34
C GLU A 408 28.85 -16.36 9.25
N ASN A 409 29.81 -15.43 9.27
CA ASN A 409 30.77 -15.20 8.18
C ASN A 409 30.09 -14.99 6.81
N LYS A 410 28.87 -14.43 6.79
CA LYS A 410 28.16 -14.15 5.55
C LYS A 410 28.69 -12.89 4.87
N TYR A 411 28.81 -12.95 3.55
CA TYR A 411 29.16 -11.81 2.69
C TYR A 411 30.54 -11.18 2.97
N VAL A 412 31.46 -11.87 3.65
CA VAL A 412 32.80 -11.33 4.01
C VAL A 412 33.65 -10.93 2.80
N GLU A 413 33.37 -11.51 1.64
CA GLU A 413 33.97 -11.17 0.35
C GLU A 413 33.44 -9.85 -0.24
N TYR A 414 32.23 -9.43 0.16
CA TYR A 414 31.54 -8.24 -0.35
C TYR A 414 31.39 -7.10 0.67
N VAL A 415 31.45 -7.39 1.97
CA VAL A 415 31.14 -6.43 3.05
C VAL A 415 32.39 -6.15 3.89
N ASN A 416 32.63 -4.89 4.19
CA ASN A 416 33.68 -4.45 5.11
C ASN A 416 33.12 -4.28 6.54
N TYR A 417 33.02 -5.39 7.28
CA TYR A 417 32.46 -5.40 8.63
C TYR A 417 33.24 -4.59 9.67
N ASP A 418 34.50 -4.25 9.40
CA ASP A 418 35.30 -3.45 10.34
C ASP A 418 34.93 -1.97 10.23
N LYS A 419 34.63 -1.50 9.01
CA LYS A 419 34.17 -0.13 8.78
C LYS A 419 32.70 0.08 9.21
N LEU A 420 31.88 -0.98 9.17
CA LEU A 420 30.46 -0.88 9.55
C LEU A 420 30.21 -0.44 11.00
N GLY A 421 31.17 -0.67 11.91
CA GLY A 421 31.03 -0.22 13.30
C GLY A 421 30.87 1.30 13.43
N GLU A 422 31.34 2.08 12.45
CA GLU A 422 31.19 3.54 12.40
C GLU A 422 29.76 4.00 12.05
N TYR A 423 28.84 3.07 11.74
CA TYR A 423 27.47 3.35 11.30
C TYR A 423 26.41 2.72 12.22
N ASN A 424 26.79 2.18 13.37
CA ASN A 424 25.87 1.50 14.29
C ASN A 424 24.73 2.41 14.79
N ASP A 425 24.96 3.72 14.85
CA ASP A 425 24.00 4.75 15.27
C ASP A 425 23.43 5.56 14.10
N PHE A 426 23.72 5.17 12.85
CA PHE A 426 23.33 5.93 11.66
C PHE A 426 21.81 5.90 11.42
N GLY A 427 21.17 4.77 11.75
CA GLY A 427 19.77 4.53 11.44
C GLY A 427 19.56 4.10 9.99
N GLY A 428 18.66 4.78 9.28
CA GLY A 428 18.34 4.42 7.89
C GLY A 428 17.75 5.57 7.09
N ILE A 429 17.89 5.45 5.77
CA ILE A 429 17.34 6.39 4.79
C ILE A 429 16.46 5.60 3.83
N ARG A 430 15.26 6.11 3.58
CA ARG A 430 14.38 5.71 2.46
C ARG A 430 13.94 6.95 1.70
N LEU A 431 13.79 6.80 0.39
CA LEU A 431 13.22 7.79 -0.51
C LEU A 431 12.17 7.11 -1.35
N GLU A 432 10.94 7.62 -1.36
CA GLU A 432 9.81 6.97 -2.02
C GLU A 432 8.89 7.93 -2.74
N ASP A 433 8.55 7.60 -3.98
CA ASP A 433 7.55 8.30 -4.78
C ASP A 433 6.66 7.33 -5.55
N ASP A 434 5.48 7.84 -5.91
CA ASP A 434 4.44 7.12 -6.65
C ASP A 434 4.53 7.38 -8.16
N PHE A 435 4.42 6.32 -8.96
CA PHE A 435 4.51 6.39 -10.42
C PHE A 435 3.36 5.70 -11.11
N LEU A 436 2.81 6.37 -12.13
CA LEU A 436 1.92 5.79 -13.13
C LEU A 436 2.75 5.31 -14.33
N ILE A 437 2.63 4.05 -14.71
CA ILE A 437 3.19 3.54 -15.96
C ILE A 437 2.33 4.04 -17.13
N THR A 438 3.00 4.68 -18.08
CA THR A 438 2.43 5.22 -19.32
C THR A 438 2.87 4.37 -20.51
N GLN A 439 2.29 4.61 -21.69
CA GLN A 439 2.62 3.86 -22.91
C GLN A 439 4.13 3.72 -23.20
N ASN A 440 4.95 4.74 -22.89
CA ASN A 440 6.36 4.79 -23.26
C ASN A 440 7.33 5.00 -22.08
N GLY A 441 6.86 4.89 -20.83
CA GLY A 441 7.66 5.20 -19.65
C GLY A 441 6.81 5.27 -18.38
N SER A 442 7.16 6.16 -17.47
CA SER A 442 6.38 6.45 -16.27
C SER A 442 6.15 7.95 -16.07
N ARG A 443 5.20 8.28 -15.23
CA ARG A 443 4.86 9.64 -14.80
C ARG A 443 4.81 9.66 -13.28
N LEU A 444 5.55 10.59 -12.68
CA LEU A 444 5.43 10.90 -11.24
C LEU A 444 4.00 11.36 -10.94
N LEU A 445 3.40 10.80 -9.88
CA LEU A 445 2.10 11.21 -9.37
C LEU A 445 2.27 12.31 -8.32
N GLY A 446 1.33 13.26 -8.30
CA GLY A 446 1.34 14.38 -7.37
C GLY A 446 2.41 15.45 -7.67
N ALA A 447 2.43 16.47 -6.82
CA ALA A 447 3.40 17.55 -6.91
C ALA A 447 4.80 17.07 -6.50
N LYS A 448 5.83 17.56 -7.21
CA LYS A 448 7.22 17.18 -6.94
C LYS A 448 7.64 17.62 -5.54
N LEU A 449 8.09 16.66 -4.73
CA LEU A 449 8.81 16.89 -3.48
C LEU A 449 10.33 17.09 -3.73
N PRO A 450 11.05 17.75 -2.81
CA PRO A 450 12.50 17.67 -2.74
C PRO A 450 12.99 16.22 -2.66
N THR A 451 13.88 15.81 -3.57
CA THR A 451 14.37 14.42 -3.69
C THR A 451 15.88 14.29 -3.56
N SER A 452 16.64 15.32 -3.96
CA SER A 452 18.09 15.34 -3.72
C SER A 452 18.40 15.93 -2.35
N SER A 453 19.57 15.59 -1.79
CA SER A 453 20.03 16.16 -0.53
C SER A 453 20.06 17.70 -0.58
N LEU A 454 20.49 18.27 -1.70
CA LEU A 454 20.51 19.72 -1.93
C LEU A 454 19.10 20.34 -1.98
N GLU A 455 18.13 19.70 -2.66
CA GLU A 455 16.75 20.18 -2.69
C GLU A 455 16.13 20.20 -1.28
N ILE A 456 16.37 19.14 -0.49
CA ILE A 456 15.88 19.06 0.90
C ILE A 456 16.49 20.17 1.76
N GLU A 457 17.80 20.40 1.67
CA GLU A 457 18.45 21.48 2.42
C GLU A 457 17.95 22.86 2.01
N ASN A 458 17.83 23.11 0.71
CA ASN A 458 17.31 24.38 0.20
C ASN A 458 15.88 24.63 0.72
N PHE A 459 15.04 23.59 0.74
CA PHE A 459 13.71 23.69 1.32
C PHE A 459 13.76 24.01 2.82
N ARG A 460 14.47 23.20 3.62
CA ARG A 460 14.54 23.34 5.08
C ARG A 460 15.18 24.66 5.51
N THR A 461 16.18 25.16 4.79
CA THR A 461 16.84 26.44 5.07
C THR A 461 16.01 27.65 4.65
N SER A 462 15.16 27.53 3.63
CA SER A 462 14.28 28.62 3.18
C SER A 462 13.11 28.91 4.12
N LYS A 463 12.77 27.94 4.98
CA LYS A 463 11.67 28.05 5.93
C LYS A 463 12.22 28.63 7.23
N THR A 464 11.82 29.87 7.54
CA THR A 464 12.08 30.46 8.85
C THR A 464 11.38 29.59 9.91
N PRO A 465 12.08 29.16 10.97
CA PRO A 465 11.40 28.49 12.09
C PRO A 465 10.27 29.41 12.60
N LEU A 466 9.04 28.88 12.63
CA LEU A 466 7.87 29.59 13.17
C LEU A 466 8.02 29.90 14.65
#